data_AF-A0A563W5E1-F1
#
_entry.id   AF-A0A563W5E1-F1
#
_cell.length_a   1.000
_cell.length_b   1.000
_cell.length_c   1.000
_cell.angle_alpha   90.00
_cell.angle_beta   90.00
_cell.angle_gamma   90.00
#
_symmetry.space_group_name_H-M   'P 1'
#
loop_
_entity.id
_entity.type
_entity.pdbx_description
1 polymer ?
#
loop_
_entity_poly.entity_id
_entity_poly.type
_entity_poly.pdbx_seq_one_letter_code
_entity_poly.pdbx_strand_id
1 'polypeptide(L)'
;MKRIVLIAGFESFNANLYRQAAELATSRCSELEVTVFSDRDITANPDTVANALEKADVFFASLVFDYDQVIWLRERVQDIPIRLVFESALELMSLTRLGKFVIGDKPKGMPKPVKFILSKFTNSKEEDKLAGYISFLKTGPKLLKYIPAKKVQDLRNWLIIYGYWNAGGTENVASMCWTIAERYLGLKVGEIAEPIETPNIGLLHPDYNGYFTSPQDYLDWYKKHIGTYYPTSINKQKSVIGILLYRKHVITKQPYIPQLIKHFEKEKLIPLPIFINGVEGHVAVRDWMTTTYEQEQRNQGNKEILSLKKEAVKVDAIVSTIGFPLVGGPAGSMEAGRQVEVAKQILSAKNVPYIVSAPLLIQDIHSWTRKGIGGLQSVVLYSLPELDGAIDTVPLGGLVGEDIYVIPERLYRLTGRLKNWIQLRQTKPEERKLAIILYGFPPGYGATGTAALLNVPKSLLKFLQTLKAQGYNVGELPEDGEEIIKKVKEADEATPLAKGGQGESFVNVKTLEKQLGYLLTSRIENNGSLSQVRE
;
A
#
# COMPACT_ATOMS: atom_id res chain seq x y z
N MET A 1 -12.72 37.58 9.77
CA MET A 1 -12.84 36.16 9.42
C MET A 1 -11.96 35.37 10.35
N LYS A 2 -12.42 34.21 10.80
CA LYS A 2 -11.65 33.26 11.59
C LYS A 2 -10.97 32.27 10.66
N ARG A 3 -9.69 31.97 10.90
CA ARG A 3 -8.84 31.28 9.92
C ARG A 3 -8.33 29.94 10.43
N ILE A 4 -8.58 28.89 9.67
CA ILE A 4 -7.97 27.57 9.86
C ILE A 4 -6.96 27.34 8.75
N VAL A 5 -5.70 27.08 9.11
CA VAL A 5 -4.68 26.62 8.17
C VAL A 5 -4.46 25.13 8.39
N LEU A 6 -4.74 24.34 7.36
CA LEU A 6 -4.58 22.89 7.33
C LEU A 6 -3.38 22.53 6.46
N ILE A 7 -2.43 21.75 7.01
CA ILE A 7 -1.27 21.23 6.28
C ILE A 7 -1.26 19.71 6.33
N ALA A 8 -1.33 19.05 5.18
CA ALA A 8 -1.30 17.60 5.07
C ALA A 8 0.02 17.11 4.44
N GLY A 9 0.82 16.37 5.20
CA GLY A 9 2.11 15.80 4.74
C GLY A 9 1.98 14.36 4.28
N PHE A 10 2.86 13.89 3.39
CA PHE A 10 2.86 12.50 2.87
C PHE A 10 1.54 12.01 2.24
N GLU A 11 0.58 12.91 2.04
CA GLU A 11 -0.75 12.64 1.51
C GLU A 11 -1.25 13.74 0.58
N SER A 12 -0.32 14.37 -0.15
CA SER A 12 -0.64 15.38 -1.17
C SER A 12 -1.73 14.94 -2.16
N PHE A 13 -1.89 13.64 -2.38
CA PHE A 13 -2.99 13.04 -3.14
C PHE A 13 -4.40 13.19 -2.55
N ASN A 14 -4.52 13.71 -1.34
CA ASN A 14 -5.80 14.10 -0.73
C ASN A 14 -5.99 15.63 -0.70
N ALA A 15 -5.03 16.43 -1.17
CA ALA A 15 -5.08 17.88 -1.04
C ALA A 15 -6.33 18.49 -1.70
N ASN A 16 -6.72 18.02 -2.90
CA ASN A 16 -7.96 18.45 -3.55
C ASN A 16 -9.21 18.12 -2.70
N LEU A 17 -9.28 16.92 -2.12
CA LEU A 17 -10.38 16.55 -1.22
C LEU A 17 -10.45 17.49 0.00
N TYR A 18 -9.30 17.85 0.56
CA TYR A 18 -9.25 18.80 1.68
C TYR A 18 -9.66 20.21 1.26
N ARG A 19 -9.31 20.67 0.04
CA ARG A 19 -9.82 21.94 -0.50
C ARG A 19 -11.34 21.90 -0.69
N GLN A 20 -11.90 20.81 -1.21
CA GLN A 20 -13.36 20.65 -1.30
C GLN A 20 -14.03 20.66 0.08
N ALA A 21 -13.41 20.05 1.08
CA ALA A 21 -13.91 20.08 2.45
C ALA A 21 -13.84 21.50 3.04
N ALA A 22 -12.78 22.25 2.73
CA ALA A 22 -12.62 23.65 3.11
C ALA A 22 -13.68 24.55 2.45
N GLU A 23 -13.96 24.35 1.17
CA GLU A 23 -15.03 25.03 0.44
C GLU A 23 -16.40 24.72 1.05
N LEU A 24 -16.70 23.44 1.31
CA LEU A 24 -17.94 23.02 1.96
C LEU A 24 -18.06 23.64 3.36
N ALA A 25 -16.98 23.66 4.14
CA ALA A 25 -16.97 24.26 5.46
C ALA A 25 -17.29 25.77 5.40
N THR A 26 -16.65 26.47 4.46
CA THR A 26 -16.79 27.92 4.24
C THR A 26 -18.16 28.29 3.69
N SER A 27 -18.75 27.47 2.81
CA SER A 27 -20.06 27.77 2.20
C SER A 27 -21.20 27.80 3.21
N ARG A 28 -21.06 27.06 4.32
CA ARG A 28 -22.03 27.05 5.43
C ARG A 28 -21.72 28.11 6.51
N CYS A 29 -20.50 28.66 6.53
CA CYS A 29 -20.08 29.65 7.52
C CYS A 29 -19.17 30.70 6.87
N SER A 30 -19.75 31.80 6.38
CA SER A 30 -19.01 32.85 5.65
C SER A 30 -17.98 33.61 6.49
N GLU A 31 -18.06 33.51 7.82
CA GLU A 31 -17.08 34.09 8.75
C GLU A 31 -15.85 33.19 8.96
N LEU A 32 -15.90 31.94 8.48
CA LEU A 32 -14.83 30.95 8.54
C LEU A 32 -14.07 30.93 7.20
N GLU A 33 -12.75 30.97 7.27
CA GLU A 33 -11.85 30.77 6.13
C GLU A 33 -10.96 29.57 6.43
N VAL A 34 -10.95 28.58 5.52
CA VAL A 34 -10.09 27.39 5.64
C VAL A 34 -9.12 27.36 4.47
N THR A 35 -7.82 27.44 4.76
CA THR A 35 -6.75 27.35 3.77
C THR A 35 -6.04 26.01 3.89
N VAL A 36 -5.83 25.35 2.76
CA VAL A 36 -5.24 24.00 2.70
C VAL A 36 -3.93 24.04 1.95
N PHE A 37 -2.89 23.47 2.57
CA PHE A 37 -1.58 23.24 1.99
C PHE A 37 -1.16 21.78 2.13
N SER A 38 -0.18 21.39 1.34
CA SER A 38 0.58 20.15 1.49
C SER A 38 1.98 20.44 2.03
N ASP A 39 2.69 19.39 2.44
CA ASP A 39 4.13 19.44 2.72
C ASP A 39 4.95 20.01 1.54
N ARG A 40 4.53 19.73 0.30
CA ARG A 40 5.17 20.27 -0.90
C ARG A 40 5.09 21.80 -0.99
N ASP A 41 3.99 22.39 -0.51
CA ASP A 41 3.82 23.85 -0.52
C ASP A 41 4.78 24.55 0.43
N ILE A 42 5.18 23.90 1.53
CA ILE A 42 6.19 24.44 2.45
C ILE A 42 7.51 24.67 1.70
N THR A 43 7.85 23.74 0.80
CA THR A 43 9.11 23.81 0.02
C THR A 43 8.95 24.69 -1.21
N ALA A 44 7.84 24.57 -1.94
CA ALA A 44 7.64 25.26 -3.21
C ALA A 44 7.24 26.74 -3.03
N ASN A 45 6.44 27.05 -2.00
CA ASN A 45 5.83 28.36 -1.78
C ASN A 45 5.92 28.79 -0.29
N PRO A 46 7.12 28.80 0.33
CA PRO A 46 7.28 29.01 1.77
C PRO A 46 6.67 30.33 2.26
N ASP A 47 6.78 31.41 1.48
CA ASP A 47 6.25 32.73 1.84
C ASP A 47 4.72 32.74 1.88
N THR A 48 4.06 32.04 0.95
CA THR A 48 2.61 31.91 0.92
C THR A 48 2.11 31.16 2.16
N VAL A 49 2.77 30.06 2.53
CA VAL A 49 2.43 29.28 3.72
C VAL A 49 2.67 30.10 4.98
N ALA A 50 3.80 30.80 5.08
CA ALA A 50 4.13 31.64 6.24
C ALA A 50 3.10 32.76 6.46
N ASN A 51 2.71 33.47 5.39
CA ASN A 51 1.70 34.53 5.44
C ASN A 51 0.32 34.02 5.89
N ALA A 52 -0.04 32.79 5.52
CA ALA A 52 -1.29 32.17 5.97
C ALA A 52 -1.21 31.81 7.47
N LEU A 53 -0.09 31.25 7.92
CA LEU A 53 0.14 30.87 9.32
C LEU A 53 0.17 32.06 10.27
N GLU A 54 0.77 33.19 9.87
CA GLU A 54 0.84 34.41 10.69
C GLU A 54 -0.56 34.92 11.10
N LYS A 55 -1.55 34.70 10.24
CA LYS A 55 -2.93 35.17 10.44
C LYS A 55 -3.88 34.08 10.92
N ALA A 56 -3.39 32.89 11.25
CA ALA A 56 -4.21 31.74 11.59
C ALA A 56 -4.74 31.83 13.04
N ASP A 57 -6.03 31.54 13.23
CA ASP A 57 -6.59 31.27 14.56
C ASP A 57 -6.36 29.80 14.96
N VAL A 58 -6.30 28.90 13.96
CA VAL A 58 -6.15 27.46 14.13
C VAL A 58 -5.09 26.94 13.16
N PHE A 59 -4.13 26.18 13.70
CA PHE A 59 -3.22 25.37 12.92
C PHE A 59 -3.62 23.90 13.04
N PHE A 60 -3.78 23.26 11.89
CA PHE A 60 -4.03 21.83 11.78
C PHE A 60 -2.92 21.21 10.94
N ALA A 61 -2.30 20.13 11.43
CA ALA A 61 -1.34 19.36 10.64
C ALA A 61 -1.49 17.85 10.83
N SER A 62 -1.25 17.10 9.76
CA SER A 62 -1.15 15.65 9.83
C SER A 62 -0.07 15.08 8.91
N LEU A 63 0.56 13.97 9.33
CA LEU A 63 1.56 13.23 8.55
C LEU A 63 2.77 14.08 8.09
N VAL A 64 3.19 15.08 8.89
CA VAL A 64 4.40 15.87 8.61
C VAL A 64 5.59 15.26 9.35
N PHE A 65 6.53 14.70 8.59
CA PHE A 65 7.69 13.97 9.15
C PHE A 65 9.06 14.45 8.65
N ASP A 66 9.10 15.25 7.58
CA ASP A 66 10.36 15.79 7.09
C ASP A 66 10.97 16.74 8.14
N TYR A 67 12.23 16.51 8.49
CA TYR A 67 12.88 17.22 9.60
C TYR A 67 12.91 18.73 9.39
N ASP A 68 13.32 19.17 8.21
CA ASP A 68 13.46 20.61 7.91
C ASP A 68 12.08 21.28 7.93
N GLN A 69 11.06 20.64 7.36
CA GLN A 69 9.68 21.13 7.42
C GLN A 69 9.13 21.17 8.84
N VAL A 70 9.42 20.16 9.67
CA VAL A 70 8.98 20.10 11.07
C VAL A 70 9.58 21.24 11.88
N ILE A 71 10.88 21.50 11.74
CA ILE A 71 11.55 22.61 12.43
C ILE A 71 11.01 23.95 11.93
N TRP A 72 10.88 24.12 10.61
CA TRP A 72 10.35 25.33 9.99
C TRP A 72 8.94 25.67 10.48
N LEU A 73 8.05 24.67 10.57
CA LEU A 73 6.69 24.84 11.10
C LEU A 73 6.70 25.18 12.59
N ARG A 74 7.52 24.47 13.38
CA ARG A 74 7.56 24.66 14.84
C ARG A 74 7.83 26.11 15.23
N GLU A 75 8.74 26.78 14.55
CA GLU A 75 9.07 28.19 14.78
C GLU A 75 7.90 29.14 14.51
N ARG A 76 7.01 28.78 13.57
CA ARG A 76 5.95 29.65 13.04
C ARG A 76 4.58 29.39 13.66
N VAL A 77 4.34 28.19 14.17
CA VAL A 77 3.00 27.82 14.68
C VAL A 77 2.88 27.89 16.20
N GLN A 78 3.98 28.07 16.93
CA GLN A 78 4.02 28.02 18.39
C GLN A 78 3.10 29.04 19.09
N ASP A 79 2.87 30.19 18.46
CA ASP A 79 2.04 31.27 18.97
C ASP A 79 0.57 31.16 18.54
N ILE A 80 0.25 30.22 17.64
CA ILE A 80 -1.13 29.97 17.21
C ILE A 80 -1.92 29.38 18.40
N PRO A 81 -3.07 29.98 18.79
CA PRO A 81 -3.78 29.60 20.02
C PRO A 81 -4.29 28.16 20.02
N ILE A 82 -4.78 27.69 18.87
CA ILE A 82 -5.33 26.35 18.69
C ILE A 82 -4.43 25.60 17.72
N ARG A 83 -3.86 24.49 18.17
CA ARG A 83 -2.96 23.64 17.39
C ARG A 83 -3.41 22.20 17.50
N LEU A 84 -3.72 21.59 16.37
CA LEU A 84 -4.16 20.21 16.25
C LEU A 84 -3.16 19.48 15.35
N VAL A 85 -2.26 18.71 15.95
CA VAL A 85 -1.24 17.97 15.21
C VAL A 85 -1.45 16.48 15.42
N PHE A 86 -1.79 15.77 14.35
CA PHE A 86 -2.10 14.35 14.36
C PHE A 86 -1.07 13.56 13.57
N GLU A 87 -0.63 12.41 14.10
CA GLU A 87 0.20 11.45 13.36
C GLU A 87 1.39 12.11 12.63
N SER A 88 2.14 12.99 13.28
CA SER A 88 3.28 13.72 12.71
C SER A 88 4.54 13.47 13.54
N ALA A 89 5.67 14.11 13.20
CA ALA A 89 6.86 14.07 14.05
C ALA A 89 6.54 14.50 15.49
N LEU A 90 7.19 13.86 16.47
CA LEU A 90 6.90 14.05 17.90
C LEU A 90 7.09 15.50 18.34
N GLU A 91 8.09 16.17 17.77
CA GLU A 91 8.41 17.58 17.96
C GLU A 91 7.22 18.46 17.59
N LEU A 92 6.55 18.19 16.47
CA LEU A 92 5.38 18.94 16.03
C LEU A 92 4.13 18.54 16.83
N MET A 93 3.94 17.24 17.08
CA MET A 93 2.82 16.73 17.89
C MET A 93 2.79 17.34 19.29
N SER A 94 3.97 17.58 19.88
CA SER A 94 4.11 18.22 21.19
C SER A 94 3.58 19.66 21.27
N LEU A 95 3.29 20.29 20.12
CA LEU A 95 2.68 21.61 20.08
C LEU A 95 1.15 21.57 20.19
N THR A 96 0.53 20.38 20.19
CA THR A 96 -0.94 20.24 20.24
C THR A 96 -1.52 20.95 21.47
N ARG A 97 -2.44 21.88 21.21
CA ARG A 97 -3.16 22.65 22.22
C ARG A 97 -4.59 22.91 21.74
N LEU A 98 -5.56 22.48 22.55
CA LEU A 98 -6.98 22.77 22.36
C LEU A 98 -7.58 23.18 23.71
N GLY A 99 -7.83 24.48 23.90
CA GLY A 99 -8.25 25.01 25.20
C GLY A 99 -7.27 24.65 26.30
N LYS A 100 -7.74 23.96 27.35
CA LYS A 100 -6.92 23.48 28.47
C LYS A 100 -6.21 22.15 28.20
N PHE A 101 -6.53 21.47 27.10
CA PHE A 101 -5.86 20.23 26.71
C PHE A 101 -4.58 20.54 25.94
N VAL A 102 -3.44 20.03 26.42
CA VAL A 102 -2.11 20.21 25.81
C VAL A 102 -1.38 18.86 25.84
N ILE A 103 -0.70 18.51 24.76
CA ILE A 103 0.20 17.35 24.70
C ILE A 103 1.62 17.83 25.04
N GLY A 104 2.36 17.06 25.84
CA GLY A 104 3.75 17.39 26.23
C GLY A 104 3.90 18.09 27.58
N ASP A 105 2.87 18.77 28.06
CA ASP A 105 2.87 19.39 29.39
C ASP A 105 2.34 18.43 30.47
N LYS A 106 2.86 18.52 31.71
CA LYS A 106 2.37 17.76 32.89
C LYS A 106 1.69 18.71 33.89
N PRO A 107 0.42 19.12 33.71
CA PRO A 107 -0.23 19.99 34.67
C PRO A 107 -0.40 19.31 36.05
N LYS A 108 -0.03 20.02 37.12
CA LYS A 108 -0.32 19.58 38.50
C LYS A 108 -1.84 19.57 38.74
N GLY A 109 -2.36 18.56 39.46
CA GLY A 109 -3.79 18.49 39.87
C GLY A 109 -4.75 17.72 38.95
N MET A 110 -4.26 17.13 37.86
CA MET A 110 -5.12 16.43 36.89
C MET A 110 -5.69 15.08 37.41
N PRO A 111 -6.95 14.70 37.07
CA PRO A 111 -7.54 13.41 37.46
C PRO A 111 -6.69 12.21 37.00
N LYS A 112 -6.60 11.15 37.83
CA LYS A 112 -5.80 9.94 37.56
C LYS A 112 -6.00 9.34 36.15
N PRO A 113 -7.23 9.26 35.59
CA PRO A 113 -7.43 8.74 34.24
C PRO A 113 -6.75 9.58 33.15
N VAL A 114 -6.76 10.91 33.30
CA VAL A 114 -6.17 11.83 32.32
C VAL A 114 -4.64 11.85 32.44
N LYS A 115 -4.10 11.68 33.66
CA LYS A 115 -2.66 11.45 33.86
C LYS A 115 -2.16 10.16 33.22
N PHE A 116 -2.93 9.07 33.34
CA PHE A 116 -2.63 7.81 32.66
C PHE A 116 -2.63 7.99 31.14
N ILE A 117 -3.61 8.72 30.60
CA ILE A 117 -3.67 9.06 29.18
C ILE A 117 -2.42 9.83 28.76
N LEU A 118 -2.09 10.94 29.41
CA LEU A 118 -0.92 11.76 29.07
C LEU A 118 0.41 11.02 29.26
N SER A 119 0.50 10.09 30.21
CA SER A 119 1.71 9.28 30.39
C SER A 119 2.06 8.43 29.16
N LYS A 120 1.06 8.04 28.35
CA LYS A 120 1.26 7.34 27.08
C LYS A 120 1.95 8.19 26.01
N PHE A 121 2.04 9.50 26.23
CA PHE A 121 2.71 10.46 25.35
C PHE A 121 4.10 10.88 25.86
N THR A 122 4.54 10.40 27.04
CA THR A 122 5.75 10.88 27.74
C THR A 122 6.79 9.80 28.07
N ASN A 123 6.67 8.59 27.54
CA ASN A 123 7.66 7.52 27.76
C ASN A 123 9.06 7.87 27.20
N SER A 124 10.13 7.20 27.67
CA SER A 124 11.51 7.57 27.33
C SER A 124 11.97 7.13 25.94
N LYS A 125 11.39 6.06 25.36
CA LYS A 125 11.67 5.64 23.97
C LYS A 125 10.63 6.24 23.01
N GLU A 126 11.08 6.77 21.87
CA GLU A 126 10.21 7.40 20.87
C GLU A 126 9.18 6.44 20.27
N GLU A 127 9.61 5.19 20.01
CA GLU A 127 8.75 4.10 19.51
C GLU A 127 7.54 3.84 20.45
N ASP A 128 7.78 3.82 21.76
CA ASP A 128 6.74 3.60 22.77
C ASP A 128 5.72 4.74 22.84
N LYS A 129 6.12 5.97 22.47
CA LYS A 129 5.22 7.14 22.47
C LYS A 129 4.19 7.04 21.34
N LEU A 130 4.62 6.67 20.13
CA LEU A 130 3.71 6.54 18.98
C LEU A 130 2.76 5.35 19.15
N ALA A 131 3.26 4.21 19.65
CA ALA A 131 2.42 3.06 19.98
C ALA A 131 1.41 3.39 21.09
N GLY A 132 1.84 4.11 22.12
CA GLY A 132 0.99 4.63 23.19
C GLY A 132 -0.10 5.58 22.69
N TYR A 133 0.26 6.48 21.76
CA TYR A 133 -0.67 7.39 21.09
C TYR A 133 -1.77 6.65 20.32
N ILE A 134 -1.38 5.71 19.44
CA ILE A 134 -2.34 4.93 18.64
C ILE A 134 -3.26 4.09 19.53
N SER A 135 -2.71 3.48 20.58
CA SER A 135 -3.50 2.75 21.58
C SER A 135 -4.53 3.65 22.28
N PHE A 136 -4.13 4.88 22.62
CA PHE A 136 -5.02 5.86 23.22
C PHE A 136 -6.13 6.28 22.26
N LEU A 137 -5.84 6.53 20.98
CA LEU A 137 -6.89 6.87 20.01
C LEU A 137 -7.98 5.79 19.90
N LYS A 138 -7.58 4.51 19.99
CA LYS A 138 -8.52 3.37 19.99
C LYS A 138 -9.35 3.24 21.27
N THR A 139 -8.81 3.64 22.43
CA THR A 139 -9.40 3.36 23.75
C THR A 139 -9.98 4.61 24.44
N GLY A 140 -9.50 5.79 24.10
CA GLY A 140 -9.84 7.09 24.66
C GLY A 140 -11.34 7.40 24.63
N PRO A 141 -12.02 7.25 23.48
CA PRO A 141 -13.47 7.47 23.40
C PRO A 141 -14.28 6.59 24.36
N LYS A 142 -13.84 5.35 24.61
CA LYS A 142 -14.49 4.43 25.57
C LYS A 142 -14.30 4.88 27.01
N LEU A 143 -13.10 5.37 27.34
CA LEU A 143 -12.73 5.84 28.68
C LEU A 143 -13.47 7.12 29.09
N LEU A 144 -13.77 8.01 28.12
CA LEU A 144 -14.47 9.27 28.38
C LEU A 144 -15.91 9.09 28.90
N LYS A 145 -16.56 7.95 28.66
CA LYS A 145 -17.91 7.67 29.16
C LYS A 145 -18.01 7.68 30.69
N TYR A 146 -16.89 7.49 31.39
CA TYR A 146 -16.84 7.38 32.85
C TYR A 146 -16.34 8.66 33.55
N ILE A 147 -16.03 9.73 32.81
CA ILE A 147 -15.50 10.97 33.37
C ILE A 147 -16.52 12.11 33.17
N PRO A 148 -16.87 12.89 34.21
CA PRO A 148 -17.80 14.02 34.06
C PRO A 148 -17.34 15.01 32.98
N ALA A 149 -18.22 15.29 32.01
CA ALA A 149 -17.91 16.07 30.82
C ALA A 149 -17.25 17.43 31.13
N LYS A 150 -17.72 18.14 32.15
CA LYS A 150 -17.20 19.45 32.57
C LYS A 150 -15.70 19.45 32.95
N LYS A 151 -15.13 18.30 33.35
CA LYS A 151 -13.71 18.20 33.77
C LYS A 151 -12.75 17.85 32.62
N VAL A 152 -13.26 17.34 31.51
CA VAL A 152 -12.47 16.84 30.36
C VAL A 152 -13.02 17.30 29.01
N GLN A 153 -13.73 18.44 29.00
CA GLN A 153 -14.44 18.91 27.82
C GLN A 153 -13.52 19.10 26.61
N ASP A 154 -12.34 19.70 26.82
CA ASP A 154 -11.37 19.93 25.75
C ASP A 154 -10.77 18.62 25.21
N LEU A 155 -10.47 17.65 26.09
CA LEU A 155 -10.03 16.32 25.67
C LEU A 155 -11.12 15.59 24.88
N ARG A 156 -12.39 15.72 25.30
CA ARG A 156 -13.53 15.16 24.58
C ARG A 156 -13.69 15.80 23.21
N ASN A 157 -13.59 17.12 23.12
CA ASN A 157 -13.65 17.83 21.84
C ASN A 157 -12.49 17.43 20.93
N TRP A 158 -11.27 17.29 21.47
CA TRP A 158 -10.11 16.79 20.72
C TRP A 158 -10.36 15.39 20.15
N LEU A 159 -10.96 14.47 20.92
CA LEU A 159 -11.31 13.14 20.45
C LEU A 159 -12.44 13.13 19.40
N ILE A 160 -13.40 14.07 19.50
CA ILE A 160 -14.44 14.25 18.47
C ILE A 160 -13.83 14.75 17.15
N ILE A 161 -12.97 15.77 17.23
CA ILE A 161 -12.24 16.33 16.09
C ILE A 161 -11.39 15.24 15.43
N TYR A 162 -10.64 14.47 16.23
CA TYR A 162 -9.90 13.32 15.74
C TYR A 162 -10.82 12.26 15.11
N GLY A 163 -11.99 12.02 15.69
CA GLY A 163 -12.99 11.09 15.16
C GLY A 163 -13.41 11.43 13.73
N TYR A 164 -13.68 12.71 13.45
CA TYR A 164 -13.94 13.17 12.08
C TYR A 164 -12.72 13.02 11.16
N TRP A 165 -11.52 13.42 11.62
CA TRP A 165 -10.29 13.28 10.83
C TRP A 165 -10.01 11.82 10.43
N ASN A 166 -10.15 10.90 11.39
CA ASN A 166 -9.93 9.47 11.22
C ASN A 166 -11.03 8.79 10.38
N ALA A 167 -12.27 9.28 10.48
CA ALA A 167 -13.36 8.84 9.62
C ALA A 167 -13.08 9.24 8.16
N GLY A 168 -12.46 10.40 7.93
CA GLY A 168 -11.98 10.89 6.63
C GLY A 168 -13.08 11.15 5.62
N GLY A 169 -12.72 11.59 4.42
CA GLY A 169 -13.70 12.03 3.41
C GLY A 169 -14.14 13.48 3.59
N THR A 170 -14.67 14.06 2.52
CA THR A 170 -14.96 15.51 2.41
C THR A 170 -15.92 15.99 3.50
N GLU A 171 -16.99 15.24 3.72
CA GLU A 171 -18.07 15.58 4.67
C GLU A 171 -17.57 15.56 6.12
N ASN A 172 -16.78 14.55 6.48
CA ASN A 172 -16.22 14.46 7.83
C ASN A 172 -15.20 15.57 8.09
N VAL A 173 -14.32 15.89 7.13
CA VAL A 173 -13.36 17.00 7.28
C VAL A 173 -14.08 18.34 7.38
N ALA A 174 -15.17 18.56 6.63
CA ALA A 174 -16.00 19.76 6.81
C ALA A 174 -16.64 19.83 8.21
N SER A 175 -17.22 18.71 8.70
CA SER A 175 -17.76 18.62 10.06
C SER A 175 -16.71 18.83 11.14
N MET A 176 -15.46 18.43 10.90
CA MET A 176 -14.32 18.74 11.77
C MET A 176 -14.10 20.25 11.85
N CYS A 177 -14.05 20.95 10.70
CA CYS A 177 -13.89 22.40 10.65
C CYS A 177 -15.04 23.13 11.35
N TRP A 178 -16.29 22.71 11.13
CA TRP A 178 -17.47 23.27 11.82
C TRP A 178 -17.41 23.03 13.32
N THR A 179 -16.95 21.86 13.76
CA THR A 179 -16.80 21.55 15.19
C THR A 179 -15.79 22.49 15.86
N ILE A 180 -14.68 22.79 15.18
CA ILE A 180 -13.69 23.76 15.67
C ILE A 180 -14.28 25.17 15.70
N ALA A 181 -14.95 25.56 14.61
CA ALA A 181 -15.56 26.88 14.44
C ALA A 181 -16.60 27.19 15.54
N GLU A 182 -17.51 26.25 15.81
CA GLU A 182 -18.55 26.41 16.82
C GLU A 182 -17.99 26.44 18.24
N ARG A 183 -17.13 25.48 18.57
CA ARG A 183 -16.72 25.23 19.96
C ARG A 183 -15.59 26.12 20.44
N TYR A 184 -14.76 26.62 19.52
CA TYR A 184 -13.54 27.36 19.88
C TYR A 184 -13.40 28.72 19.20
N LEU A 185 -14.08 28.96 18.08
CA LEU A 185 -14.01 30.24 17.36
C LEU A 185 -15.25 31.11 17.56
N GLY A 186 -16.28 30.60 18.25
CA GLY A 186 -17.51 31.32 18.58
C GLY A 186 -18.42 31.55 17.37
N LEU A 187 -18.25 30.78 16.30
CA LEU A 187 -19.04 30.91 15.07
C LEU A 187 -20.32 30.09 15.13
N LYS A 188 -21.36 30.55 14.43
CA LYS A 188 -22.61 29.79 14.26
C LYS A 188 -22.55 29.00 12.95
N VAL A 189 -22.59 27.67 13.05
CA VAL A 189 -22.46 26.77 11.88
C VAL A 189 -23.72 25.92 11.62
N GLY A 190 -24.65 25.86 12.57
CA GLY A 190 -25.85 25.02 12.49
C GLY A 190 -25.61 23.58 12.93
N GLU A 191 -26.48 22.65 12.52
CA GLU A 191 -26.36 21.24 12.89
C GLU A 191 -25.11 20.59 12.25
N ILE A 192 -24.27 20.01 13.09
CA ILE A 192 -23.08 19.25 12.70
C ILE A 192 -23.43 17.77 12.77
N ALA A 193 -23.40 17.10 11.61
CA ALA A 193 -23.68 15.67 11.52
C ALA A 193 -22.59 14.84 12.21
N GLU A 194 -22.98 13.76 12.89
CA GLU A 194 -22.05 12.79 13.49
C GLU A 194 -21.10 12.18 12.43
N PRO A 195 -19.91 11.68 12.83
CA PRO A 195 -18.94 11.12 11.90
C PRO A 195 -19.54 9.99 11.05
N ILE A 196 -19.39 10.10 9.73
CA ILE A 196 -19.76 9.04 8.80
C ILE A 196 -18.71 7.93 8.91
N GLU A 197 -19.08 6.83 9.57
CA GLU A 197 -18.17 5.71 9.79
C GLU A 197 -18.02 4.82 8.56
N THR A 198 -16.80 4.33 8.35
CA THR A 198 -16.47 3.26 7.40
C THR A 198 -15.86 2.10 8.17
N PRO A 199 -16.19 0.83 7.87
CA PRO A 199 -15.61 -0.34 8.56
C PRO A 199 -14.07 -0.27 8.64
N ASN A 200 -13.48 -0.95 9.63
CA ASN A 200 -12.02 -1.04 9.73
C ASN A 200 -11.43 -2.03 8.71
N ILE A 201 -12.19 -3.07 8.39
CA ILE A 201 -11.89 -4.04 7.34
C ILE A 201 -13.20 -4.26 6.57
N GLY A 202 -13.12 -4.23 5.25
CA GLY A 202 -14.28 -4.46 4.39
C GLY A 202 -13.87 -4.67 2.94
N LEU A 203 -14.84 -4.90 2.08
CA LEU A 203 -14.66 -4.99 0.64
C LEU A 203 -15.51 -3.95 -0.08
N LEU A 204 -15.06 -3.54 -1.25
CA LEU A 204 -15.80 -2.61 -2.10
C LEU A 204 -15.82 -3.07 -3.55
N HIS A 205 -16.76 -2.54 -4.32
CA HIS A 205 -16.74 -2.64 -5.76
C HIS A 205 -17.22 -1.30 -6.35
N PRO A 206 -16.65 -0.80 -7.46
CA PRO A 206 -17.14 0.43 -8.11
C PRO A 206 -18.64 0.38 -8.45
N ASP A 207 -19.17 -0.81 -8.76
CA ASP A 207 -20.57 -1.01 -9.12
C ASP A 207 -21.47 -1.38 -7.92
N TYR A 208 -20.96 -1.27 -6.69
CA TYR A 208 -21.71 -1.51 -5.46
C TYR A 208 -21.69 -0.27 -4.57
N ASN A 209 -22.88 0.19 -4.17
CA ASN A 209 -22.98 1.32 -3.25
C ASN A 209 -22.82 0.83 -1.80
N GLY A 210 -21.69 1.16 -1.18
CA GLY A 210 -21.37 0.79 0.20
C GLY A 210 -20.23 -0.21 0.30
N TYR A 211 -20.20 -0.95 1.41
CA TYR A 211 -19.12 -1.89 1.74
C TYR A 211 -19.67 -3.24 2.16
N PHE A 212 -18.97 -4.31 1.79
CA PHE A 212 -19.20 -5.64 2.33
C PHE A 212 -18.31 -5.86 3.57
N THR A 213 -18.82 -6.64 4.52
CA THR A 213 -18.09 -7.03 5.75
C THR A 213 -17.79 -8.53 5.79
N SER A 214 -18.16 -9.25 4.73
CA SER A 214 -17.95 -10.68 4.52
C SER A 214 -17.40 -10.91 3.12
N PRO A 215 -16.26 -11.61 2.95
CA PRO A 215 -15.71 -11.91 1.64
C PRO A 215 -16.60 -12.89 0.86
N GLN A 216 -17.34 -13.77 1.54
CA GLN A 216 -18.31 -14.67 0.91
C GLN A 216 -19.46 -13.88 0.30
N ASP A 217 -20.03 -12.93 1.03
CA ASP A 217 -21.14 -12.07 0.55
C ASP A 217 -20.71 -11.26 -0.68
N TYR A 218 -19.49 -10.73 -0.65
CA TYR A 218 -18.89 -10.05 -1.81
C TYR A 218 -18.81 -10.98 -3.03
N LEU A 219 -18.29 -12.21 -2.87
CA LEU A 219 -18.15 -13.13 -4.00
C LEU A 219 -19.50 -13.60 -4.55
N ASP A 220 -20.50 -13.79 -3.69
CA ASP A 220 -21.84 -14.19 -4.12
C ASP A 220 -22.54 -13.05 -4.86
N TRP A 221 -22.40 -11.81 -4.36
CA TRP A 221 -22.82 -10.62 -5.09
C TRP A 221 -22.09 -10.50 -6.43
N TYR A 222 -20.75 -10.64 -6.45
CA TYR A 222 -19.93 -10.51 -7.64
C TYR A 222 -20.33 -11.52 -8.72
N LYS A 223 -20.51 -12.80 -8.36
CA LYS A 223 -20.95 -13.84 -9.31
C LYS A 223 -22.30 -13.50 -9.94
N LYS A 224 -23.24 -12.98 -9.15
CA LYS A 224 -24.60 -12.66 -9.59
C LYS A 224 -24.65 -11.41 -10.48
N HIS A 225 -23.87 -10.37 -10.17
CA HIS A 225 -24.00 -9.06 -10.82
C HIS A 225 -22.92 -8.79 -11.85
N ILE A 226 -21.69 -9.25 -11.63
CA ILE A 226 -20.54 -8.99 -12.51
C ILE A 226 -20.16 -10.23 -13.31
N GLY A 227 -20.22 -11.41 -12.68
CA GLY A 227 -19.83 -12.68 -13.28
C GLY A 227 -20.56 -13.00 -14.60
N THR A 228 -21.76 -12.46 -14.79
CA THR A 228 -22.59 -12.60 -15.99
C THR A 228 -22.09 -11.79 -17.20
N TYR A 229 -21.39 -10.66 -17.00
CA TYR A 229 -20.85 -9.82 -18.07
C TYR A 229 -19.60 -10.40 -18.73
N TYR A 230 -18.91 -11.29 -18.03
CA TYR A 230 -17.72 -11.98 -18.52
C TYR A 230 -17.98 -13.49 -18.60
N PRO A 231 -18.95 -13.96 -19.41
CA PRO A 231 -19.29 -15.37 -19.52
C PRO A 231 -18.08 -16.13 -20.10
N THR A 232 -17.69 -17.22 -19.44
CA THR A 232 -16.57 -18.05 -19.88
C THR A 232 -17.07 -19.12 -20.82
N SER A 233 -16.54 -19.14 -22.04
CA SER A 233 -16.47 -20.35 -22.86
C SER A 233 -15.51 -21.33 -22.16
N ILE A 234 -16.03 -22.52 -21.81
CA ILE A 234 -15.29 -23.72 -21.36
C ILE A 234 -14.78 -23.66 -19.90
N ASN A 235 -15.49 -24.32 -18.98
CA ASN A 235 -15.10 -25.07 -17.76
C ASN A 235 -13.86 -24.70 -16.89
N LYS A 236 -13.15 -23.58 -17.10
CA LYS A 236 -12.07 -23.13 -16.20
C LYS A 236 -12.64 -22.19 -15.14
N GLN A 237 -12.56 -22.63 -13.89
CA GLN A 237 -12.83 -21.80 -12.72
C GLN A 237 -11.91 -20.57 -12.77
N LYS A 238 -12.48 -19.36 -12.74
CA LYS A 238 -11.70 -18.11 -12.70
C LYS A 238 -10.95 -18.02 -11.38
N SER A 239 -9.71 -17.54 -11.45
CA SER A 239 -8.87 -17.38 -10.27
C SER A 239 -9.25 -16.15 -9.46
N VAL A 240 -9.37 -16.34 -8.15
CA VAL A 240 -9.72 -15.27 -7.20
C VAL A 240 -8.44 -14.67 -6.64
N ILE A 241 -8.29 -13.35 -6.74
CA ILE A 241 -7.08 -12.64 -6.31
C ILE A 241 -7.43 -11.74 -5.14
N GLY A 242 -6.86 -12.02 -3.96
CA GLY A 242 -6.95 -11.11 -2.82
C GLY A 242 -6.20 -9.82 -3.12
N ILE A 243 -6.85 -8.67 -3.06
CA ILE A 243 -6.22 -7.36 -3.28
C ILE A 243 -6.34 -6.56 -1.98
N LEU A 244 -5.22 -6.32 -1.30
CA LEU A 244 -5.20 -5.51 -0.08
C LEU A 244 -5.10 -4.03 -0.45
N LEU A 245 -6.04 -3.24 0.06
CA LEU A 245 -6.17 -1.80 -0.17
C LEU A 245 -5.99 -1.03 1.13
N TYR A 246 -5.46 0.19 1.03
CA TYR A 246 -5.40 1.09 2.17
C TYR A 246 -6.76 1.77 2.38
N ARG A 247 -7.37 1.65 3.56
CA ARG A 247 -8.69 2.25 3.87
C ARG A 247 -8.72 3.74 3.58
N LYS A 248 -7.63 4.46 3.87
CA LYS A 248 -7.56 5.91 3.62
C LYS A 248 -7.73 6.24 2.13
N HIS A 249 -7.25 5.39 1.21
CA HIS A 249 -7.45 5.60 -0.23
C HIS A 249 -8.87 5.26 -0.68
N VAL A 250 -9.53 4.31 0.00
CA VAL A 250 -10.94 3.97 -0.27
C VAL A 250 -11.86 5.10 0.15
N ILE A 251 -11.73 5.61 1.39
CA ILE A 251 -12.60 6.68 1.91
C ILE A 251 -12.41 8.01 1.16
N THR A 252 -11.20 8.25 0.64
CA THR A 252 -10.89 9.43 -0.19
C THR A 252 -11.15 9.19 -1.68
N LYS A 253 -11.73 8.04 -2.04
CA LYS A 253 -12.16 7.68 -3.40
C LYS A 253 -11.05 7.80 -4.45
N GLN A 254 -9.85 7.34 -4.10
CA GLN A 254 -8.69 7.43 -4.98
C GLN A 254 -8.94 6.72 -6.32
N PRO A 255 -8.72 7.38 -7.47
CA PRO A 255 -9.22 6.94 -8.78
C PRO A 255 -8.55 5.67 -9.29
N TYR A 256 -7.36 5.32 -8.77
CA TYR A 256 -6.67 4.10 -9.19
C TYR A 256 -7.36 2.81 -8.70
N ILE A 257 -8.14 2.86 -7.62
CA ILE A 257 -8.81 1.69 -7.05
C ILE A 257 -9.84 1.09 -8.02
N PRO A 258 -10.82 1.86 -8.54
CA PRO A 258 -11.76 1.33 -9.53
C PRO A 258 -11.05 0.89 -10.82
N GLN A 259 -9.99 1.59 -11.24
CA GLN A 259 -9.18 1.21 -12.41
C GLN A 259 -8.50 -0.15 -12.21
N LEU A 260 -7.91 -0.38 -11.03
CA LEU A 260 -7.28 -1.64 -10.66
C LEU A 260 -8.30 -2.79 -10.65
N ILE A 261 -9.44 -2.61 -9.98
CA ILE A 261 -10.51 -3.62 -9.90
C ILE A 261 -10.99 -3.98 -11.31
N LYS A 262 -11.41 -2.98 -12.09
CA LYS A 262 -11.91 -3.17 -13.46
C LYS A 262 -10.88 -3.80 -14.40
N HIS A 263 -9.60 -3.48 -14.23
CA HIS A 263 -8.54 -4.11 -15.01
C HIS A 263 -8.41 -5.61 -14.70
N PHE A 264 -8.49 -6.02 -13.43
CA PHE A 264 -8.47 -7.44 -13.06
C PHE A 264 -9.65 -8.20 -13.70
N GLU A 265 -10.83 -7.61 -13.70
CA GLU A 265 -12.02 -8.18 -14.35
C GLU A 265 -11.82 -8.37 -15.86
N LYS A 266 -11.32 -7.32 -16.54
CA LYS A 266 -10.99 -7.35 -17.97
C LYS A 266 -9.98 -8.46 -18.29
N GLU A 267 -9.03 -8.66 -17.40
CA GLU A 267 -8.02 -9.71 -17.48
C GLU A 267 -8.54 -11.09 -17.05
N LYS A 268 -9.86 -11.23 -16.81
CA LYS A 268 -10.55 -12.49 -16.45
C LYS A 268 -10.11 -13.06 -15.09
N LEU A 269 -9.56 -12.22 -14.21
CA LEU A 269 -9.31 -12.53 -12.81
C LEU A 269 -10.51 -12.04 -11.99
N ILE A 270 -10.86 -12.74 -10.90
CA ILE A 270 -11.87 -12.26 -9.96
C ILE A 270 -11.15 -11.46 -8.88
N PRO A 271 -11.29 -10.12 -8.85
CA PRO A 271 -10.71 -9.34 -7.77
C PRO A 271 -11.48 -9.60 -6.47
N LEU A 272 -10.76 -9.73 -5.35
CA LEU A 272 -11.29 -9.72 -3.99
C LEU A 272 -10.66 -8.53 -3.24
N PRO A 273 -11.15 -7.30 -3.47
CA PRO A 273 -10.58 -6.07 -2.93
C PRO A 273 -10.95 -5.88 -1.45
N ILE A 274 -10.00 -6.12 -0.56
CA ILE A 274 -10.16 -5.96 0.89
C ILE A 274 -9.39 -4.73 1.34
N PHE A 275 -10.09 -3.72 1.85
CA PHE A 275 -9.43 -2.60 2.49
C PHE A 275 -9.22 -2.85 3.98
N ILE A 276 -8.12 -2.33 4.51
CA ILE A 276 -7.74 -2.45 5.92
C ILE A 276 -7.34 -1.11 6.51
N ASN A 277 -7.49 -0.98 7.83
CA ASN A 277 -7.17 0.22 8.57
C ASN A 277 -5.71 0.30 9.04
N GLY A 278 -4.74 0.43 8.14
CA GLY A 278 -3.35 0.60 8.54
C GLY A 278 -2.56 -0.70 8.47
N VAL A 279 -2.52 -1.45 9.57
CA VAL A 279 -1.52 -2.52 9.81
C VAL A 279 -2.11 -3.93 9.87
N GLU A 280 -3.42 -4.06 9.68
CA GLU A 280 -4.20 -5.28 9.85
C GLU A 280 -4.24 -6.17 8.59
N GLY A 281 -3.26 -6.05 7.67
CA GLY A 281 -3.23 -6.81 6.42
C GLY A 281 -3.15 -8.31 6.67
N HIS A 282 -2.32 -8.68 7.63
CA HIS A 282 -2.24 -10.03 8.16
C HIS A 282 -3.57 -10.57 8.67
N VAL A 283 -4.44 -9.76 9.27
CA VAL A 283 -5.77 -10.21 9.75
C VAL A 283 -6.66 -10.59 8.57
N ALA A 284 -6.71 -9.75 7.53
CA ALA A 284 -7.47 -10.06 6.33
C ALA A 284 -6.97 -11.35 5.65
N VAL A 285 -5.66 -11.48 5.45
CA VAL A 285 -5.09 -12.69 4.83
C VAL A 285 -5.30 -13.94 5.69
N ARG A 286 -5.07 -13.83 7.01
CA ARG A 286 -5.18 -14.95 7.96
C ARG A 286 -6.62 -15.44 8.09
N ASP A 287 -7.57 -14.52 8.26
CA ASP A 287 -8.91 -14.84 8.74
C ASP A 287 -9.97 -14.87 7.62
N TRP A 288 -9.84 -14.03 6.57
CA TRP A 288 -10.86 -13.87 5.52
C TRP A 288 -10.52 -14.61 4.23
N MET A 289 -9.27 -15.01 4.05
CA MET A 289 -8.81 -15.77 2.89
C MET A 289 -8.39 -17.16 3.31
N THR A 290 -8.62 -18.14 2.44
CA THR A 290 -8.03 -19.47 2.52
C THR A 290 -7.53 -19.89 1.15
N THR A 291 -6.88 -21.04 1.03
CA THR A 291 -6.35 -21.55 -0.24
C THR A 291 -6.62 -23.04 -0.37
N THR A 292 -6.46 -23.59 -1.57
CA THR A 292 -6.57 -25.04 -1.78
C THR A 292 -5.61 -25.80 -0.87
N TYR A 293 -4.36 -25.35 -0.77
CA TYR A 293 -3.35 -25.95 0.09
C TYR A 293 -3.75 -25.91 1.57
N GLU A 294 -4.20 -24.75 2.07
CA GLU A 294 -4.61 -24.64 3.48
C GLU A 294 -5.79 -25.57 3.80
N GLN A 295 -6.77 -25.67 2.90
CA GLN A 295 -7.92 -26.55 3.09
C GLN A 295 -7.53 -28.04 3.06
N GLU A 296 -6.60 -28.43 2.19
CA GLU A 296 -6.03 -29.79 2.18
C GLU A 296 -5.31 -30.12 3.49
N GLN A 297 -4.47 -29.21 4.00
CA GLN A 297 -3.79 -29.36 5.28
C GLN A 297 -4.80 -29.49 6.44
N ARG A 298 -5.83 -28.64 6.46
CA ARG A 298 -6.89 -28.68 7.48
C ARG A 298 -7.67 -30.00 7.46
N ASN A 299 -7.95 -30.54 6.27
CA ASN A 299 -8.62 -31.84 6.11
C ASN A 299 -7.77 -33.00 6.63
N GLN A 300 -6.44 -32.86 6.62
CA GLN A 300 -5.49 -33.81 7.21
C GLN A 300 -5.29 -33.59 8.73
N GLY A 301 -5.99 -32.61 9.34
CA GLY A 301 -5.86 -32.27 10.75
C GLY A 301 -4.84 -31.18 11.06
N ASN A 302 -4.05 -30.73 10.07
CA ASN A 302 -3.03 -29.71 10.24
C ASN A 302 -3.67 -28.31 10.19
N LYS A 303 -3.90 -27.71 11.37
CA LYS A 303 -4.55 -26.40 11.51
C LYS A 303 -3.58 -25.32 11.98
N GLU A 304 -2.72 -24.86 11.08
CA GLU A 304 -1.76 -23.80 11.36
C GLU A 304 -2.47 -22.49 11.78
N ILE A 305 -3.54 -22.11 11.05
CA ILE A 305 -4.31 -20.90 11.32
C ILE A 305 -5.61 -21.24 12.05
N LEU A 306 -5.63 -21.07 13.37
CA LEU A 306 -6.79 -21.37 14.21
C LEU A 306 -7.96 -20.38 14.05
N SER A 307 -7.67 -19.13 13.66
CA SER A 307 -8.63 -18.03 13.58
C SER A 307 -9.37 -17.92 12.24
N LEU A 308 -9.15 -18.84 11.30
CA LEU A 308 -9.80 -18.81 9.98
C LEU A 308 -11.32 -18.79 10.13
N LYS A 309 -11.96 -17.80 9.51
CA LYS A 309 -13.41 -17.65 9.60
C LYS A 309 -14.16 -18.66 8.73
N LYS A 310 -15.43 -18.91 9.08
CA LYS A 310 -16.29 -19.83 8.31
C LYS A 310 -16.61 -19.27 6.92
N GLU A 311 -16.77 -17.96 6.84
CA GLU A 311 -17.02 -17.21 5.61
C GLU A 311 -15.74 -16.92 4.80
N ALA A 312 -14.57 -17.47 5.19
CA ALA A 312 -13.33 -17.25 4.45
C ALA A 312 -13.39 -17.85 3.04
N VAL A 313 -12.84 -17.14 2.06
CA VAL A 313 -12.94 -17.52 0.65
C VAL A 313 -11.60 -17.99 0.09
N LYS A 314 -11.64 -18.94 -0.86
CA LYS A 314 -10.44 -19.44 -1.54
C LYS A 314 -9.84 -18.36 -2.45
N VAL A 315 -8.54 -18.13 -2.35
CA VAL A 315 -7.75 -17.27 -3.24
C VAL A 315 -6.58 -18.04 -3.87
N ASP A 316 -6.17 -17.63 -5.07
CA ASP A 316 -5.07 -18.24 -5.82
C ASP A 316 -3.77 -17.42 -5.75
N ALA A 317 -3.87 -16.13 -5.42
CA ALA A 317 -2.76 -15.22 -5.17
C ALA A 317 -3.23 -14.03 -4.32
N ILE A 318 -2.27 -13.32 -3.73
CA ILE A 318 -2.50 -12.13 -2.91
C ILE A 318 -1.64 -10.99 -3.44
N VAL A 319 -2.26 -9.83 -3.66
CA VAL A 319 -1.62 -8.58 -4.07
C VAL A 319 -1.82 -7.55 -2.97
N SER A 320 -0.74 -6.98 -2.45
CA SER A 320 -0.81 -5.84 -1.53
C SER A 320 -0.50 -4.54 -2.26
N THR A 321 -1.41 -3.58 -2.21
CA THR A 321 -1.20 -2.21 -2.77
C THR A 321 -0.78 -1.19 -1.71
N ILE A 322 -0.47 -1.66 -0.49
CA ILE A 322 -0.22 -0.81 0.68
C ILE A 322 1.25 -0.41 0.78
N GLY A 323 2.18 -1.20 0.25
CA GLY A 323 3.62 -0.91 0.29
C GLY A 323 4.27 -1.11 1.66
N PHE A 324 3.71 -1.92 2.56
CA PHE A 324 4.35 -2.25 3.84
C PHE A 324 4.32 -3.77 4.07
N PRO A 325 5.13 -4.28 5.01
CA PRO A 325 5.03 -5.66 5.47
C PRO A 325 3.59 -6.02 5.85
N LEU A 326 3.23 -7.28 5.65
CA LEU A 326 1.92 -7.85 5.93
C LEU A 326 1.54 -7.68 7.41
N VAL A 327 2.53 -7.80 8.30
CA VAL A 327 2.41 -7.57 9.74
C VAL A 327 3.25 -6.34 10.10
N GLY A 328 2.62 -5.33 10.74
CA GLY A 328 3.36 -4.28 11.44
C GLY A 328 3.23 -2.84 10.93
N GLY A 329 2.89 -2.61 9.65
CA GLY A 329 2.96 -1.25 9.09
C GLY A 329 4.33 -0.57 9.28
N PRO A 330 4.41 0.76 9.16
CA PRO A 330 5.69 1.48 9.26
C PRO A 330 6.36 1.30 10.63
N ALA A 331 5.61 1.46 11.72
CA ALA A 331 6.15 1.42 13.08
C ALA A 331 6.41 -0.01 13.60
N GLY A 332 5.65 -1.01 13.15
CA GLY A 332 5.85 -2.41 13.57
C GLY A 332 7.11 -3.03 12.95
N SER A 333 7.57 -2.53 11.81
CA SER A 333 8.84 -2.96 11.19
C SER A 333 10.07 -2.77 12.09
N MET A 334 9.96 -1.96 13.15
CA MET A 334 11.02 -1.68 14.12
C MET A 334 11.17 -2.81 15.18
N GLU A 335 10.16 -3.64 15.41
CA GLU A 335 10.30 -4.90 16.17
C GLU A 335 10.76 -6.04 15.24
N ALA A 336 11.92 -5.83 14.60
CA ALA A 336 12.49 -6.76 13.64
C ALA A 336 12.68 -8.16 14.28
N GLY A 337 12.07 -9.18 13.67
CA GLY A 337 12.15 -10.59 14.09
C GLY A 337 10.79 -11.22 14.37
N ARG A 338 10.05 -10.75 15.38
CA ARG A 338 8.78 -11.39 15.81
C ARG A 338 7.67 -11.26 14.76
N GLN A 339 7.60 -10.11 14.09
CA GLN A 339 6.56 -9.83 13.11
C GLN A 339 6.79 -10.58 11.79
N VAL A 340 8.06 -10.76 11.40
CA VAL A 340 8.47 -11.55 10.24
C VAL A 340 8.07 -13.02 10.40
N GLU A 341 8.26 -13.62 11.59
CA GLU A 341 7.85 -15.01 11.81
C GLU A 341 6.33 -15.21 11.73
N VAL A 342 5.54 -14.24 12.20
CA VAL A 342 4.08 -14.27 12.04
C VAL A 342 3.69 -14.14 10.56
N ALA A 343 4.31 -13.23 9.82
CA ALA A 343 4.06 -13.07 8.38
C ALA A 343 4.40 -14.36 7.62
N LYS A 344 5.57 -14.95 7.88
CA LYS A 344 6.01 -16.24 7.31
C LYS A 344 5.04 -17.36 7.65
N GLN A 345 4.59 -17.48 8.90
CA GLN A 345 3.63 -18.50 9.31
C GLN A 345 2.32 -18.37 8.53
N ILE A 346 1.77 -17.15 8.45
CA ILE A 346 0.53 -16.88 7.71
C ILE A 346 0.72 -17.19 6.21
N LEU A 347 1.76 -16.65 5.58
CA LEU A 347 1.99 -16.81 4.15
C LEU A 347 2.34 -18.27 3.78
N SER A 348 3.05 -19.00 4.63
CA SER A 348 3.32 -20.43 4.45
C SER A 348 2.06 -21.28 4.60
N ALA A 349 1.15 -20.92 5.52
CA ALA A 349 -0.13 -21.59 5.66
C ALA A 349 -1.03 -21.37 4.44
N LYS A 350 -0.99 -20.17 3.83
CA LYS A 350 -1.71 -19.90 2.58
C LYS A 350 -1.02 -20.55 1.39
N ASN A 351 0.31 -20.57 1.37
CA ASN A 351 1.13 -21.17 0.32
C ASN A 351 0.63 -20.76 -1.07
N VAL A 352 0.55 -19.47 -1.36
CA VAL A 352 0.18 -18.88 -2.67
C VAL A 352 1.08 -17.67 -2.93
N PRO A 353 1.24 -17.22 -4.20
CA PRO A 353 2.03 -16.03 -4.50
C PRO A 353 1.55 -14.80 -3.71
N TYR A 354 2.48 -14.13 -3.04
CA TYR A 354 2.28 -12.85 -2.37
C TYR A 354 3.09 -11.79 -3.09
N ILE A 355 2.42 -10.83 -3.71
CA ILE A 355 3.02 -9.76 -4.51
C ILE A 355 2.71 -8.42 -3.84
N VAL A 356 3.70 -7.55 -3.72
CA VAL A 356 3.47 -6.14 -3.38
C VAL A 356 3.50 -5.33 -4.67
N SER A 357 2.48 -4.52 -4.91
CA SER A 357 2.34 -3.70 -6.12
C SER A 357 1.47 -2.50 -5.82
N ALA A 358 2.10 -1.35 -5.65
CA ALA A 358 1.45 -0.09 -5.29
C ALA A 358 1.86 1.03 -6.26
N PRO A 359 1.03 2.07 -6.43
CA PRO A 359 1.50 3.33 -7.00
C PRO A 359 2.49 4.00 -6.06
N LEU A 360 3.40 4.81 -6.61
CA LEU A 360 4.33 5.64 -5.84
C LEU A 360 3.60 6.83 -5.24
N LEU A 361 3.58 6.92 -3.91
CA LEU A 361 2.73 7.87 -3.18
C LEU A 361 3.40 9.22 -2.90
N ILE A 362 4.71 9.32 -3.07
CA ILE A 362 5.48 10.57 -2.84
C ILE A 362 6.25 11.03 -4.07
N GLN A 363 6.49 10.10 -5.02
CA GLN A 363 7.29 10.35 -6.21
C GLN A 363 6.38 10.51 -7.43
N ASP A 364 6.63 11.56 -8.21
CA ASP A 364 5.95 11.75 -9.48
C ASP A 364 6.47 10.80 -10.56
N ILE A 365 5.61 10.49 -11.53
CA ILE A 365 5.92 9.56 -12.62
C ILE A 365 7.11 10.07 -13.46
N HIS A 366 7.22 11.38 -13.65
CA HIS A 366 8.27 12.00 -14.45
C HIS A 366 9.66 11.81 -13.79
N SER A 367 9.75 11.92 -12.47
CA SER A 367 10.95 11.59 -11.68
C SER A 367 11.28 10.11 -11.72
N TRP A 368 10.28 9.24 -11.47
CA TRP A 368 10.44 7.78 -11.47
C TRP A 368 11.07 7.26 -12.77
N THR A 369 10.62 7.79 -13.89
CA THR A 369 10.98 7.26 -15.22
C THR A 369 12.38 7.62 -15.67
N ARG A 370 12.97 8.68 -15.10
CA ARG A 370 14.37 9.05 -15.35
C ARG A 370 15.35 8.56 -14.31
N LYS A 371 14.93 8.50 -13.04
CA LYS A 371 15.83 8.28 -11.90
C LYS A 371 15.62 6.93 -11.22
N GLY A 372 14.61 6.16 -11.62
CA GLY A 372 14.17 4.99 -10.88
C GLY A 372 13.39 5.38 -9.63
N ILE A 373 13.12 4.40 -8.77
CA ILE A 373 12.33 4.60 -7.56
C ILE A 373 13.18 5.29 -6.50
N GLY A 374 12.64 6.35 -5.89
CA GLY A 374 13.31 7.10 -4.83
C GLY A 374 13.53 6.27 -3.57
N GLY A 375 14.58 6.60 -2.80
CA GLY A 375 15.08 5.78 -1.69
C GLY A 375 14.02 5.36 -0.66
N LEU A 376 13.18 6.29 -0.21
CA LEU A 376 12.12 5.96 0.76
C LEU A 376 11.08 5.01 0.15
N GLN A 377 10.66 5.23 -1.10
CA GLN A 377 9.71 4.35 -1.79
C GLN A 377 10.32 2.98 -2.10
N SER A 378 11.64 2.89 -2.36
CA SER A 378 12.29 1.59 -2.59
C SER A 378 12.32 0.73 -1.33
N VAL A 379 12.50 1.34 -0.14
CA VAL A 379 12.45 0.59 1.13
C VAL A 379 11.04 0.03 1.37
N VAL A 380 10.03 0.87 1.16
CA VAL A 380 8.60 0.56 1.32
C VAL A 380 8.14 -0.50 0.32
N LEU A 381 8.49 -0.37 -0.96
CA LEU A 381 7.99 -1.25 -2.02
C LEU A 381 8.81 -2.55 -2.21
N TYR A 382 10.11 -2.52 -1.88
CA TYR A 382 11.01 -3.66 -2.08
C TYR A 382 11.54 -4.23 -0.76
N SER A 383 12.41 -3.48 -0.07
CA SER A 383 13.23 -4.05 1.00
C SER A 383 12.41 -4.60 2.17
N LEU A 384 11.36 -3.90 2.59
CA LEU A 384 10.51 -4.35 3.69
C LEU A 384 9.62 -5.54 3.28
N PRO A 385 8.88 -5.50 2.15
CA PRO A 385 8.15 -6.67 1.64
C PRO A 385 9.00 -7.91 1.37
N GLU A 386 10.26 -7.76 0.95
CA GLU A 386 11.17 -8.88 0.71
C GLU A 386 11.42 -9.70 1.98
N LEU A 387 11.39 -9.07 3.16
CA LEU A 387 11.51 -9.77 4.45
C LEU A 387 10.35 -10.71 4.74
N ASP A 388 9.15 -10.43 4.19
CA ASP A 388 7.97 -11.29 4.28
C ASP A 388 7.97 -12.41 3.22
N GLY A 389 8.92 -12.37 2.27
CA GLY A 389 8.95 -13.26 1.11
C GLY A 389 8.02 -12.80 -0.02
N ALA A 390 7.69 -11.51 -0.09
CA ALA A 390 7.00 -10.95 -1.25
C ALA A 390 7.85 -11.12 -2.52
N ILE A 391 7.19 -11.37 -3.64
CA ILE A 391 7.83 -11.62 -4.92
C ILE A 391 7.27 -10.71 -6.01
N ASP A 392 8.04 -10.60 -7.11
CA ASP A 392 7.55 -10.10 -8.40
C ASP A 392 6.94 -8.70 -8.40
N THR A 393 7.40 -7.84 -7.50
CA THR A 393 6.94 -6.46 -7.31
C THR A 393 6.81 -5.68 -8.62
N VAL A 394 5.64 -5.05 -8.81
CA VAL A 394 5.36 -4.16 -9.95
C VAL A 394 4.86 -2.81 -9.41
N PRO A 395 5.63 -1.71 -9.52
CA PRO A 395 5.12 -0.39 -9.22
C PRO A 395 4.03 -0.03 -10.23
N LEU A 396 2.84 0.33 -9.74
CA LEU A 396 1.66 0.49 -10.59
C LEU A 396 1.59 1.85 -11.28
N GLY A 397 2.30 2.85 -10.75
CA GLY A 397 2.09 4.24 -11.12
C GLY A 397 2.79 5.20 -10.17
N GLY A 398 2.40 6.46 -10.19
CA GLY A 398 2.95 7.49 -9.32
C GLY A 398 2.12 8.77 -9.36
N LEU A 399 2.64 9.84 -8.77
CA LEU A 399 1.93 11.11 -8.75
C LEU A 399 2.01 11.85 -10.09
N VAL A 400 0.91 12.50 -10.47
CA VAL A 400 0.83 13.50 -11.54
C VAL A 400 0.24 14.76 -10.92
N GLY A 401 1.09 15.73 -10.59
CA GLY A 401 0.72 16.78 -9.65
C GLY A 401 0.43 16.17 -8.28
N GLU A 402 -0.82 16.28 -7.85
CA GLU A 402 -1.32 15.69 -6.61
C GLU A 402 -2.01 14.34 -6.84
N ASP A 403 -2.51 14.05 -8.03
CA ASP A 403 -3.32 12.85 -8.24
C ASP A 403 -2.47 11.58 -8.39
N ILE A 404 -2.99 10.46 -7.88
CA ILE A 404 -2.41 9.14 -8.10
C ILE A 404 -2.83 8.63 -9.47
N TYR A 405 -1.85 8.39 -10.35
CA TYR A 405 -2.08 7.83 -11.67
C TYR A 405 -1.44 6.45 -11.80
N VAL A 406 -2.20 5.46 -12.29
CA VAL A 406 -1.68 4.12 -12.63
C VAL A 406 -1.37 4.01 -14.11
N ILE A 407 -0.24 3.39 -14.43
CA ILE A 407 0.21 3.19 -15.80
C ILE A 407 -0.41 1.89 -16.33
N PRO A 408 -1.18 1.91 -17.43
CA PRO A 408 -1.84 0.72 -17.95
C PRO A 408 -0.90 -0.47 -18.21
N GLU A 409 0.29 -0.24 -18.77
CA GLU A 409 1.30 -1.29 -18.98
C GLU A 409 1.67 -2.01 -17.68
N ARG A 410 1.78 -1.28 -16.57
CA ARG A 410 2.11 -1.85 -15.27
C ARG A 410 1.01 -2.75 -14.74
N LEU A 411 -0.25 -2.39 -14.97
CA LEU A 411 -1.39 -3.24 -14.64
C LEU A 411 -1.37 -4.54 -15.46
N TYR A 412 -1.10 -4.45 -16.78
CA TYR A 412 -0.92 -5.62 -17.64
C TYR A 412 0.25 -6.50 -17.19
N ARG A 413 1.36 -5.89 -16.78
CA ARG A 413 2.53 -6.61 -16.26
C ARG A 413 2.19 -7.37 -14.97
N LEU A 414 1.50 -6.72 -14.03
CA LEU A 414 1.05 -7.36 -12.79
C LEU A 414 0.12 -8.54 -13.08
N THR A 415 -0.95 -8.34 -13.86
CA THR A 415 -1.93 -9.39 -14.14
C THR A 415 -1.32 -10.54 -14.97
N GLY A 416 -0.41 -10.23 -15.90
CA GLY A 416 0.36 -11.24 -16.62
C GLY A 416 1.23 -12.10 -15.70
N ARG A 417 1.96 -11.48 -14.76
CA ARG A 417 2.75 -12.21 -13.75
C ARG A 417 1.89 -13.09 -12.86
N LEU A 418 0.77 -12.57 -12.36
CA LEU A 418 -0.19 -13.33 -11.56
C LEU A 418 -0.70 -14.57 -12.31
N LYS A 419 -1.11 -14.40 -13.57
CA LYS A 419 -1.57 -15.52 -14.42
C LYS A 419 -0.49 -16.59 -14.57
N ASN A 420 0.76 -16.20 -14.78
CA ASN A 420 1.88 -17.15 -14.92
C ASN A 420 2.14 -17.94 -13.61
N TRP A 421 2.11 -17.28 -12.45
CA TRP A 421 2.26 -17.96 -11.16
C TRP A 421 1.12 -18.93 -10.86
N ILE A 422 -0.11 -18.53 -11.17
CA ILE A 422 -1.30 -19.37 -11.02
C ILE A 422 -1.23 -20.56 -11.97
N GLN A 423 -0.84 -20.32 -13.22
CA GLN A 423 -0.65 -21.36 -14.23
C GLN A 423 0.43 -22.36 -13.80
N LEU A 424 1.54 -21.90 -13.23
CA LEU A 424 2.60 -22.77 -12.71
C LEU A 424 2.04 -23.76 -11.67
N ARG A 425 1.19 -23.29 -10.76
CA ARG A 425 0.53 -24.15 -9.77
C ARG A 425 -0.43 -25.16 -10.39
N GLN A 426 -1.20 -24.73 -11.39
CA GLN A 426 -2.22 -25.57 -12.04
C GLN A 426 -1.64 -26.57 -13.04
N THR A 427 -0.45 -26.29 -13.59
CA THR A 427 0.21 -27.16 -14.58
C THR A 427 0.80 -28.38 -13.86
N LYS A 428 0.53 -29.58 -14.37
CA LYS A 428 1.08 -30.81 -13.80
C LYS A 428 2.60 -30.89 -13.98
N PRO A 429 3.36 -31.52 -13.06
CA PRO A 429 4.82 -31.62 -13.18
C PRO A 429 5.33 -32.09 -14.55
N GLU A 430 4.68 -33.08 -15.15
CA GLU A 430 5.06 -33.65 -16.45
C GLU A 430 4.88 -32.67 -17.64
N GLU A 431 4.00 -31.68 -17.49
CA GLU A 431 3.72 -30.64 -18.50
C GLU A 431 4.51 -29.34 -18.23
N ARG A 432 5.14 -29.20 -17.07
CA ARG A 432 5.91 -28.00 -16.71
C ARG A 432 7.21 -27.95 -17.51
N LYS A 433 7.40 -26.83 -18.22
CA LYS A 433 8.63 -26.52 -18.94
C LYS A 433 9.49 -25.56 -18.13
N LEU A 434 10.69 -25.99 -17.75
CA LEU A 434 11.66 -25.19 -17.01
C LEU A 434 12.85 -24.84 -17.91
N ALA A 435 13.21 -23.56 -17.98
CA ALA A 435 14.43 -23.12 -18.62
C ALA A 435 15.50 -22.89 -17.54
N ILE A 436 16.68 -23.46 -17.75
CA ILE A 436 17.85 -23.26 -16.88
C ILE A 436 18.88 -22.48 -17.68
N ILE A 437 19.24 -21.29 -17.21
CA ILE A 437 20.16 -20.38 -17.90
C ILE A 437 21.54 -20.53 -17.25
N LEU A 438 22.53 -20.93 -18.04
CA LEU A 438 23.93 -21.03 -17.61
C LEU A 438 24.71 -19.82 -18.12
N TYR A 439 25.49 -19.19 -17.24
CA TYR A 439 26.37 -18.10 -17.65
C TYR A 439 27.64 -18.65 -18.32
N GLY A 440 28.02 -18.06 -19.44
CA GLY A 440 29.29 -18.31 -20.13
C GLY A 440 30.05 -17.00 -20.31
N PHE A 441 30.97 -16.69 -19.39
CA PHE A 441 31.76 -15.46 -19.45
C PHE A 441 33.24 -15.73 -19.20
N PRO A 442 34.17 -15.11 -19.97
CA PRO A 442 33.93 -14.39 -21.24
C PRO A 442 33.44 -15.34 -22.36
N PRO A 443 32.61 -14.87 -23.31
CA PRO A 443 32.10 -15.73 -24.38
C PRO A 443 33.25 -16.28 -25.23
N GLY A 444 33.24 -17.58 -25.54
CA GLY A 444 34.27 -18.27 -26.34
C GLY A 444 35.62 -18.52 -25.64
N TYR A 445 35.87 -17.90 -24.49
CA TYR A 445 37.15 -18.02 -23.75
C TYR A 445 36.98 -18.45 -22.28
N GLY A 446 35.76 -18.35 -21.75
CA GLY A 446 35.41 -18.64 -20.36
C GLY A 446 34.87 -20.05 -20.14
N ALA A 447 34.66 -20.38 -18.87
CA ALA A 447 34.11 -21.66 -18.46
C ALA A 447 32.58 -21.59 -18.40
N THR A 448 31.91 -22.02 -19.47
CA THR A 448 30.44 -22.16 -19.53
C THR A 448 29.92 -22.92 -18.32
N GLY A 449 28.91 -22.37 -17.66
CA GLY A 449 28.35 -22.99 -16.47
C GLY A 449 29.32 -22.98 -15.29
N THR A 450 30.06 -21.88 -15.08
CA THR A 450 30.77 -21.66 -13.81
C THR A 450 30.06 -20.62 -12.96
N ALA A 451 30.10 -20.84 -11.64
CA ALA A 451 29.56 -19.92 -10.64
C ALA A 451 30.43 -19.99 -9.38
N ALA A 452 30.60 -18.84 -8.71
CA ALA A 452 31.46 -18.76 -7.53
C ALA A 452 31.01 -19.74 -6.44
N LEU A 453 31.95 -20.56 -5.94
CA LEU A 453 31.74 -21.55 -4.88
C LEU A 453 30.63 -22.59 -5.14
N LEU A 454 30.20 -22.76 -6.39
CA LEU A 454 29.19 -23.73 -6.79
C LEU A 454 29.74 -24.66 -7.86
N ASN A 455 29.71 -25.98 -7.58
CA ASN A 455 29.96 -26.98 -8.60
C ASN A 455 28.72 -27.12 -9.49
N VAL A 456 28.59 -26.23 -10.47
CA VAL A 456 27.43 -26.15 -11.37
C VAL A 456 27.12 -27.48 -12.07
N PRO A 457 28.09 -28.23 -12.66
CA PRO A 457 27.80 -29.53 -13.27
C PRO A 457 27.11 -30.49 -12.29
N LYS A 458 27.68 -30.70 -11.09
CA LYS A 458 27.11 -31.62 -10.09
C LYS A 458 25.79 -31.13 -9.54
N SER A 459 25.67 -29.82 -9.27
CA SER A 459 24.43 -29.21 -8.78
C SER A 459 23.30 -29.32 -9.79
N LEU A 460 23.57 -29.09 -11.08
CA LEU A 460 22.60 -29.20 -12.16
C LEU A 460 22.13 -30.64 -12.34
N LEU A 461 23.05 -31.61 -12.40
CA LEU A 461 22.68 -33.02 -12.50
C LEU A 461 21.81 -33.45 -11.31
N LYS A 462 22.18 -33.07 -10.08
CA LYS A 462 21.41 -33.40 -8.89
C LYS A 462 20.02 -32.77 -8.92
N PHE A 463 19.91 -31.50 -9.34
CA PHE A 463 18.65 -30.81 -9.50
C PHE A 463 17.74 -31.52 -10.52
N LEU A 464 18.27 -31.89 -11.69
CA LEU A 464 17.52 -32.61 -12.73
C LEU A 464 17.07 -34.00 -12.28
N GLN A 465 17.91 -34.72 -11.53
CA GLN A 465 17.54 -36.01 -10.92
C GLN A 465 16.38 -35.85 -9.92
N THR A 466 16.41 -34.80 -9.08
CA THR A 466 15.31 -34.49 -8.16
C THR A 466 14.03 -34.12 -8.91
N LEU A 467 14.12 -33.33 -9.99
CA LEU A 467 12.97 -33.03 -10.85
C LEU A 467 12.39 -34.30 -11.49
N LYS A 468 13.23 -35.19 -12.01
CA LYS A 468 12.80 -36.49 -12.55
C LYS A 468 12.02 -37.30 -11.52
N ALA A 469 12.54 -37.38 -10.29
CA ALA A 469 11.88 -38.08 -9.18
C ALA A 469 10.55 -37.43 -8.76
N GLN A 470 10.38 -36.13 -8.99
CA GLN A 470 9.13 -35.39 -8.77
C GLN A 470 8.16 -35.45 -9.96
N GLY A 471 8.46 -36.22 -11.01
CA GLY A 471 7.58 -36.42 -12.17
C GLY A 471 7.75 -35.42 -13.31
N TYR A 472 8.77 -34.55 -13.27
CA TYR A 472 9.07 -33.66 -14.39
C TYR A 472 9.68 -34.45 -15.56
N ASN A 473 9.32 -34.05 -16.78
CA ASN A 473 9.94 -34.61 -17.99
C ASN A 473 11.30 -33.94 -18.25
N VAL A 474 12.37 -34.61 -17.82
CA VAL A 474 13.77 -34.18 -18.04
C VAL A 474 14.54 -35.07 -19.02
N GLY A 475 13.87 -36.07 -19.62
CA GLY A 475 14.49 -37.04 -20.52
C GLY A 475 15.51 -37.96 -19.87
N GLU A 476 16.50 -38.37 -20.66
CA GLU A 476 17.65 -39.16 -20.22
C GLU A 476 18.75 -38.24 -19.68
N LEU A 477 19.24 -38.55 -18.49
CA LEU A 477 20.28 -37.78 -17.81
C LEU A 477 21.60 -38.56 -17.87
N PRO A 478 22.74 -37.89 -18.11
CA PRO A 478 24.05 -38.54 -18.06
C PRO A 478 24.46 -38.92 -16.63
N GLU A 479 25.50 -39.75 -16.52
CA GLU A 479 26.09 -40.11 -15.22
C GLU A 479 26.90 -38.95 -14.63
N ASP A 480 27.56 -38.16 -15.48
CA ASP A 480 28.36 -37.00 -15.10
C ASP A 480 27.71 -35.68 -15.57
N GLY A 481 27.64 -34.71 -14.65
CA GLY A 481 27.12 -33.38 -14.93
C GLY A 481 27.97 -32.61 -15.95
N GLU A 482 29.26 -32.94 -16.07
CA GLU A 482 30.15 -32.34 -17.07
C GLU A 482 29.68 -32.61 -18.50
N GLU A 483 29.03 -33.75 -18.74
CA GLU A 483 28.44 -34.05 -20.06
C GLU A 483 27.29 -33.10 -20.39
N ILE A 484 26.55 -32.61 -19.39
CA ILE A 484 25.49 -31.62 -19.60
C ILE A 484 26.10 -30.29 -20.05
N ILE A 485 27.16 -29.84 -19.37
CA ILE A 485 27.87 -28.60 -19.73
C ILE A 485 28.47 -28.71 -21.13
N LYS A 486 29.09 -29.85 -21.45
CA LYS A 486 29.65 -30.13 -22.77
C LYS A 486 28.56 -30.06 -23.86
N LYS A 487 27.41 -30.71 -23.67
CA LYS A 487 26.28 -30.65 -24.62
C LYS A 487 25.75 -29.22 -24.82
N VAL A 488 25.66 -28.43 -23.75
CA VAL A 488 25.25 -27.02 -23.85
C VAL A 488 26.27 -26.21 -24.65
N LYS A 489 27.56 -26.39 -24.38
CA LYS A 489 28.65 -25.72 -25.11
C LYS A 489 28.65 -26.08 -26.59
N GLU A 490 28.53 -27.38 -26.91
CA GLU A 490 28.45 -27.85 -28.29
C GLU A 490 27.23 -27.26 -29.01
N ALA A 491 26.08 -27.17 -28.36
CA ALA A 491 24.88 -26.54 -28.93
C ALA A 491 25.06 -25.03 -29.17
N ASP A 492 25.69 -24.33 -28.23
CA ASP A 492 26.01 -22.90 -28.34
C ASP A 492 26.98 -22.65 -29.52
N GLU A 493 28.05 -23.45 -29.64
CA GLU A 493 29.04 -23.36 -30.73
C GLU A 493 28.51 -23.82 -32.09
N ALA A 494 27.60 -24.79 -32.13
CA ALA A 494 26.95 -25.28 -33.34
C ALA A 494 25.90 -24.29 -33.88
N THR A 495 25.48 -23.31 -33.07
CA THR A 495 24.62 -22.23 -33.54
C THR A 495 25.41 -21.38 -34.56
N PRO A 496 24.87 -21.04 -35.75
CA PRO A 496 25.61 -20.39 -36.85
C PRO A 496 26.31 -19.05 -36.50
N LEU A 497 26.03 -18.52 -35.32
CA LEU A 497 26.61 -17.33 -34.69
C LEU A 497 28.15 -17.35 -34.61
N ALA A 498 28.80 -18.49 -34.40
CA ALA A 498 30.24 -18.54 -34.08
C ALA A 498 31.17 -18.49 -35.31
N LYS A 499 30.67 -18.74 -36.52
CA LYS A 499 31.49 -18.85 -37.74
C LYS A 499 31.14 -17.81 -38.81
N GLY A 500 31.13 -16.53 -38.45
CA GLY A 500 31.24 -15.40 -39.41
C GLY A 500 30.21 -15.38 -40.57
N GLY A 501 29.14 -16.16 -40.49
CA GLY A 501 28.12 -16.26 -41.53
C GLY A 501 27.12 -15.14 -41.39
N GLN A 502 26.81 -14.46 -42.49
CA GLN A 502 25.74 -13.46 -42.61
C GLN A 502 24.32 -14.06 -42.48
N GLY A 503 24.10 -14.94 -41.49
CA GLY A 503 22.82 -15.58 -41.20
C GLY A 503 22.16 -14.91 -40.00
N GLU A 504 20.96 -14.39 -40.23
CA GLU A 504 19.96 -13.79 -39.32
C GLU A 504 19.94 -14.29 -37.86
N SER A 505 20.91 -13.89 -37.03
CA SER A 505 20.82 -14.03 -35.57
C SER A 505 21.26 -12.78 -34.81
N PHE A 506 21.43 -11.67 -35.54
CA PHE A 506 21.38 -10.34 -34.99
C PHE A 506 19.97 -9.81 -35.19
N VAL A 507 19.17 -9.91 -34.15
CA VAL A 507 18.04 -9.01 -34.04
C VAL A 507 18.65 -7.69 -33.59
N ASN A 508 18.82 -6.74 -34.52
CA ASN A 508 19.25 -5.41 -34.11
C ASN A 508 18.25 -4.87 -33.05
N VAL A 509 18.68 -3.96 -32.18
CA VAL A 509 17.84 -3.46 -31.09
C VAL A 509 16.45 -3.01 -31.60
N LYS A 510 16.37 -2.36 -32.77
CA LYS A 510 15.09 -1.96 -33.39
C LYS A 510 14.23 -3.15 -33.85
N THR A 511 14.82 -4.22 -34.34
CA THR A 511 14.11 -5.47 -34.69
C THR A 511 13.65 -6.18 -33.42
N LEU A 512 14.41 -6.10 -32.32
CA LEU A 512 14.07 -6.73 -31.05
C LEU A 512 12.94 -5.96 -30.38
N GLU A 513 13.01 -4.62 -30.43
CA GLU A 513 11.93 -3.70 -30.08
C GLU A 513 10.66 -3.97 -30.91
N LYS A 514 10.81 -4.28 -32.21
CA LYS A 514 9.67 -4.62 -33.08
C LYS A 514 9.09 -6.02 -32.81
N GLN A 515 9.92 -7.01 -32.51
CA GLN A 515 9.54 -8.41 -32.27
C GLN A 515 8.99 -8.66 -30.86
N LEU A 516 9.58 -8.05 -29.83
CA LEU A 516 9.01 -7.98 -28.47
C LEU A 516 7.73 -7.14 -28.44
N GLY A 517 7.44 -6.42 -29.54
CA GLY A 517 6.31 -5.55 -29.71
C GLY A 517 6.41 -4.28 -28.87
N TYR A 518 5.41 -3.41 -29.06
CA TYR A 518 5.19 -2.12 -28.38
C TYR A 518 5.08 -2.16 -26.85
N LEU A 519 5.43 -3.27 -26.19
CA LEU A 519 5.23 -3.44 -24.75
C LEU A 519 6.08 -2.48 -23.89
N LEU A 520 7.08 -1.75 -24.41
CA LEU A 520 8.06 -1.07 -23.55
C LEU A 520 8.75 0.21 -24.10
N THR A 521 8.24 0.95 -25.09
CA THR A 521 8.94 2.17 -25.60
C THR A 521 8.09 3.41 -25.94
N SER A 522 6.85 3.54 -25.48
CA SER A 522 6.43 4.92 -25.19
C SER A 522 7.29 5.35 -24.00
N ARG A 523 8.26 6.26 -24.25
CA ARG A 523 8.77 7.09 -23.15
C ARG A 523 7.52 7.53 -22.39
N ILE A 524 7.50 7.26 -21.09
CA ILE A 524 6.37 7.63 -20.23
C ILE A 524 6.08 9.15 -20.31
N GLU A 525 7.03 9.93 -20.85
CA GLU A 525 6.86 11.32 -21.28
C GLU A 525 5.60 11.57 -22.14
N ASN A 526 5.18 10.64 -23.00
CA ASN A 526 4.05 10.87 -23.91
C ASN A 526 2.66 10.55 -23.34
N ASN A 527 2.56 9.94 -22.15
CA ASN A 527 1.28 9.76 -21.46
C ASN A 527 0.95 10.93 -20.51
N GLY A 528 1.78 11.98 -20.51
CA GLY A 528 1.60 13.21 -19.74
C GLY A 528 1.56 14.46 -20.62
N SER A 529 1.02 14.38 -21.83
CA SER A 529 0.74 15.59 -22.60
C SER A 529 -0.26 16.45 -21.83
N LEU A 530 0.24 17.53 -21.25
CA LEU A 530 -0.48 18.65 -20.63
C LEU A 530 -1.48 19.35 -21.59
N SER A 531 -1.76 18.80 -22.76
CA SER A 531 -2.54 19.42 -23.83
C SER A 531 -3.99 18.92 -23.98
N GLN A 532 -4.50 18.06 -23.10
CA GLN A 532 -5.88 17.54 -23.21
C GLN A 532 -6.78 17.79 -21.99
N VAL A 533 -6.42 18.72 -21.09
CA VAL A 533 -7.28 19.16 -19.97
C VAL A 533 -7.65 20.65 -20.08
N ARG A 534 -7.83 21.13 -21.31
CA ARG A 534 -8.56 22.38 -21.57
C ARG A 534 -9.54 22.14 -22.72
N GLU A 535 -10.71 21.63 -22.35
CA GLU A 535 -12.03 22.11 -22.80
C GLU A 535 -13.09 21.66 -21.80
#